data_AF-A0A1F9LGL7-F1
#
_entry.id   AF-A0A1F9LGL7-F1
#
_cell.length_a   1.000
_cell.length_b   1.000
_cell.length_c   1.000
_cell.angle_alpha   90.00
_cell.angle_beta   90.00
_cell.angle_gamma   90.00
#
_symmetry.space_group_name_H-M   'P 1'
#
loop_
_entity.id
_entity.type
_entity.pdbx_description
1 polymer ?
#
loop_
_entity_poly.entity_id
_entity_poly.type
_entity_poly.pdbx_seq_one_letter_code
_entity_poly.pdbx_strand_id
1 'polypeptide(L)'
;MLAERDAKIIAGTFNIQDGSVLYGRYWGSFEEVRYLHFNVCYYSAIEHCILSGLERFEAGAGGSFKQMRGLDPEPTTSLHYIVHEGFRRAVEKHLSQEREAIRGKQVTLLERSQLKKEG
;
A
#
# COMPACT_ATOMS: atom_id res chain seq x y z
N MET A 1 9.36 5.82 10.24
CA MET A 1 10.81 5.97 9.94
C MET A 1 11.18 7.44 10.03
N LEU A 2 12.42 7.78 10.42
CA LEU A 2 12.89 9.16 10.48
C LEU A 2 14.07 9.35 9.55
N ALA A 3 14.15 10.51 8.89
CA ALA A 3 15.31 10.94 8.14
C ALA A 3 16.00 12.08 8.88
N GLU A 4 17.31 11.95 9.03
CA GLU A 4 18.14 12.91 9.75
C GLU A 4 19.27 13.44 8.86
N ARG A 5 19.60 14.71 9.04
CA ARG A 5 20.79 15.34 8.48
C ARG A 5 21.44 16.16 9.58
N ASP A 6 22.74 15.96 9.80
CA ASP A 6 23.50 16.64 10.85
C ASP A 6 22.81 16.55 12.22
N ALA A 7 22.32 15.35 12.58
CA ALA A 7 21.55 15.05 13.79
C ALA A 7 20.21 15.82 13.95
N LYS A 8 19.73 16.48 12.90
CA LYS A 8 18.42 17.12 12.85
C LYS A 8 17.45 16.29 12.04
N ILE A 9 16.26 16.03 12.58
CA ILE A 9 15.17 15.40 11.84
C ILE A 9 14.72 16.33 10.72
N ILE A 10 14.80 15.84 9.48
CA ILE A 10 14.35 16.58 8.29
C ILE A 10 13.03 16.03 7.73
N ALA A 11 12.68 14.78 8.03
CA ALA A 11 11.42 14.18 7.61
C ALA A 11 11.09 12.89 8.37
N GLY A 12 9.87 12.37 8.19
CA GLY A 12 9.49 11.10 8.78
C GLY A 12 8.17 10.53 8.29
N THR A 13 8.04 9.21 8.49
CA THR A 13 6.79 8.46 8.35
C THR A 13 6.28 7.96 9.68
N PHE A 14 4.95 8.03 9.83
CA PHE A 14 4.20 7.33 10.84
C PHE A 14 3.59 6.06 10.23
N ASN A 15 3.93 4.91 10.82
CA ASN A 15 3.47 3.59 10.39
C ASN A 15 2.79 2.90 11.57
N ILE A 16 1.84 2.01 11.27
CA ILE A 16 1.18 1.15 12.25
C ILE A 16 1.61 -0.28 11.96
N GLN A 17 2.06 -1.02 12.97
CA GLN A 17 2.29 -2.45 12.85
C GLN A 17 1.13 -3.20 13.50
N ASP A 18 0.61 -4.19 12.79
CA ASP A 18 -0.37 -5.15 13.32
C ASP A 18 0.05 -6.56 12.88
N GLY A 19 0.33 -7.43 13.86
CA GLY A 19 0.93 -8.74 13.62
C GLY A 19 2.22 -8.67 12.79
N SER A 20 2.25 -9.45 11.69
CA SER A 20 3.35 -9.53 10.72
C SER A 20 3.29 -8.47 9.62
N VAL A 21 2.42 -7.46 9.74
CA VAL A 21 2.18 -6.46 8.69
C VAL A 21 2.51 -5.05 9.17
N LEU A 22 3.27 -4.32 8.36
CA LEU A 22 3.50 -2.89 8.55
C LEU A 22 2.65 -2.07 7.58
N TYR A 23 1.96 -1.07 8.12
CA TYR A 23 1.06 -0.21 7.39
C TYR A 23 1.57 1.24 7.38
N GLY A 24 1.86 1.77 6.20
CA GLY A 24 2.12 3.20 6.00
C GLY A 24 0.86 4.04 6.22
N ARG A 25 0.98 5.16 6.95
CA ARG A 25 -0.15 6.07 7.22
C ARG A 25 0.13 7.51 6.85
N TYR A 26 1.14 8.10 7.48
CA TYR A 26 1.45 9.52 7.29
C TYR A 26 2.91 9.72 6.94
N TRP A 27 3.15 10.76 6.15
CA TRP A 27 4.46 11.25 5.76
C TRP A 27 4.49 12.76 6.00
N GLY A 28 5.62 13.26 6.49
CA GLY A 28 5.87 14.68 6.62
C GLY A 28 7.35 15.00 6.41
N SER A 29 7.62 16.21 5.95
CA SER A 29 8.98 16.73 5.76
C SER A 29 9.07 18.17 6.19
N PHE A 30 10.20 18.55 6.79
CA PHE A 30 10.58 19.93 7.08
C PHE A 30 11.38 20.57 5.93
N GLU A 31 11.93 19.75 5.04
CA GLU A 31 12.76 20.18 3.91
C GLU A 31 12.31 19.53 2.60
N GLU A 32 12.50 20.22 1.47
CA GLU A 32 12.34 19.61 0.16
C GLU A 32 13.67 19.03 -0.31
N VAL A 33 13.75 17.70 -0.32
CA VAL A 33 14.94 16.96 -0.75
C VAL A 33 14.52 15.97 -1.82
N ARG A 34 15.26 15.96 -2.94
CA ARG A 34 14.96 15.10 -4.07
C ARG A 34 14.89 13.64 -3.62
N TYR A 35 13.79 12.98 -3.97
CA TYR A 35 13.50 11.57 -3.67
C TYR A 35 13.30 11.20 -2.19
N LEU A 36 13.31 12.17 -1.27
CA LEU A 36 13.21 11.88 0.16
C LEU A 36 11.92 11.15 0.54
N HIS A 37 10.79 11.53 -0.08
CA HIS A 37 9.52 10.80 0.06
C HIS A 37 9.67 9.31 -0.30
N PHE A 38 10.37 8.98 -1.38
CA PHE A 38 10.50 7.58 -1.80
C PHE A 38 11.35 6.76 -0.83
N ASN A 39 12.43 7.35 -0.35
CA ASN A 39 13.32 6.70 0.60
C ASN A 39 12.56 6.37 1.90
N VAL A 40 11.95 7.37 2.54
CA VAL A 40 11.39 7.18 3.88
C VAL A 40 10.00 6.51 3.87
N CYS A 41 9.21 6.69 2.79
CA CYS A 41 7.88 6.08 2.67
C CYS A 41 7.87 4.67 2.10
N TYR A 42 8.91 4.26 1.37
CA TYR A 42 8.97 2.93 0.76
C TYR A 42 10.23 2.20 1.17
N TYR A 43 11.40 2.66 0.74
CA TYR A 43 12.62 1.85 0.86
C TYR A 43 13.01 1.57 2.32
N SER A 44 13.02 2.57 3.19
CA SER A 44 13.32 2.37 4.62
C SER A 44 12.25 1.53 5.32
N ALA A 45 10.98 1.66 4.92
CA ALA A 45 9.89 0.86 5.50
C ALA A 45 9.97 -0.61 5.07
N ILE A 46 10.27 -0.87 3.79
CA ILE A 46 10.48 -2.20 3.23
C ILE A 46 11.71 -2.86 3.86
N GLU A 47 12.83 -2.13 3.94
CA GLU A 47 14.05 -2.62 4.59
C GLU A 47 13.79 -3.02 6.04
N HIS A 48 13.08 -2.19 6.79
CA HIS A 48 12.67 -2.54 8.15
C HIS A 48 11.80 -3.80 8.21
N CYS A 49 10.85 -3.97 7.28
CA CYS A 49 10.03 -5.18 7.23
C CYS A 49 10.90 -6.42 7.01
N ILE A 50 11.83 -6.37 6.06
CA ILE A 50 12.76 -7.47 5.76
C ILE A 50 13.61 -7.80 7.00
N LEU A 51 14.23 -6.79 7.61
CA LEU A 51 15.11 -6.98 8.77
C LEU A 51 14.37 -7.47 10.01
N SER A 52 13.09 -7.09 10.15
CA SER A 52 12.27 -7.45 11.32
C SER A 52 11.44 -8.71 11.09
N GLY A 53 11.58 -9.38 9.94
CA GLY A 53 10.82 -10.58 9.61
C GLY A 53 9.32 -10.34 9.42
N LEU A 54 8.92 -9.11 9.07
CA LEU A 54 7.53 -8.81 8.71
C LEU A 54 7.25 -9.33 7.30
N GLU A 55 6.11 -9.97 7.13
CA GLU A 55 5.74 -10.66 5.89
C GLU A 55 5.24 -9.68 4.83
N ARG A 56 4.72 -8.51 5.23
CA ARG A 56 4.05 -7.59 4.32
C ARG A 56 4.20 -6.14 4.72
N PHE A 57 4.45 -5.30 3.71
CA PHE A 57 4.37 -3.84 3.81
C PHE A 57 3.20 -3.31 2.97
N GLU A 58 2.26 -2.63 3.61
CA GLU A 58 1.17 -1.93 2.94
C GLU A 58 1.43 -0.43 2.91
N ALA A 59 1.80 0.10 1.75
CA ALA A 59 2.09 1.54 1.60
C ALA A 59 0.84 2.44 1.51
N GLY A 60 -0.31 1.96 1.97
CA GLY A 60 -1.62 2.62 1.94
C GLY A 60 -2.33 2.57 0.58
N ALA A 61 -3.53 3.15 0.49
CA ALA A 61 -4.25 3.30 -0.77
C ALA A 61 -3.52 4.28 -1.73
N GLY A 62 -3.60 4.06 -3.03
CA GLY A 62 -2.94 4.91 -4.02
C GLY A 62 -3.24 4.48 -5.46
N GLY A 63 -2.90 5.35 -6.41
CA GLY A 63 -3.07 5.05 -7.84
C GLY A 63 -2.13 3.96 -8.35
N SER A 64 -2.29 3.60 -9.62
CA SER A 64 -1.53 2.54 -10.31
C SER A 64 0.00 2.71 -10.29
N PHE A 65 0.50 3.89 -9.97
CA PHE A 65 1.94 4.21 -9.90
C PHE A 65 2.71 3.46 -8.80
N LYS A 66 2.03 2.84 -7.82
CA LYS A 66 2.68 2.05 -6.77
C LYS A 66 3.30 0.77 -7.29
N GLN A 67 2.75 0.21 -8.35
CA GLN A 67 3.29 -0.99 -8.96
C GLN A 67 4.73 -0.81 -9.47
N MET A 68 5.02 0.35 -10.09
CA MET A 68 6.38 0.69 -10.54
C MET A 68 7.40 0.75 -9.39
N ARG A 69 6.93 0.77 -8.13
CA ARG A 69 7.75 0.83 -6.91
C ARG A 69 7.86 -0.53 -6.21
N GLY A 70 7.46 -1.62 -6.87
CA GLY A 70 7.52 -2.98 -6.32
C GLY A 70 6.37 -3.33 -5.38
N LEU A 71 5.23 -2.63 -5.48
CA LEU A 71 4.02 -2.92 -4.69
C LEU A 71 2.95 -3.49 -5.62
N ASP A 72 2.93 -4.81 -5.74
CA ASP A 72 1.93 -5.51 -6.53
C ASP A 72 0.54 -5.46 -5.87
N PRO A 73 -0.53 -5.46 -6.67
CA PRO A 73 -1.89 -5.35 -6.14
C PRO A 73 -2.36 -6.67 -5.55
N GLU A 74 -2.89 -6.60 -4.33
CA GLU A 74 -3.55 -7.71 -3.65
C GLU A 74 -5.03 -7.36 -3.39
N PRO A 75 -5.98 -8.32 -3.50
CA PRO A 75 -7.38 -8.06 -3.20
C PRO A 75 -7.54 -7.71 -1.73
N THR A 76 -8.26 -6.64 -1.47
CA THR A 76 -8.66 -6.25 -0.12
C THR A 76 -10.16 -6.44 0.05
N THR A 77 -10.58 -6.76 1.26
CA THR A 77 -11.99 -6.97 1.59
C THR A 77 -12.44 -5.93 2.61
N SER A 78 -13.66 -5.45 2.46
CA SER A 78 -14.33 -4.57 3.40
C SER A 78 -15.68 -5.18 3.78
N LEU A 79 -16.07 -5.03 5.05
CA LEU A 79 -17.37 -5.49 5.54
C LEU A 79 -18.31 -4.30 5.71
N HIS A 80 -19.51 -4.41 5.15
CA HIS A 80 -20.52 -3.35 5.21
C HIS A 80 -21.85 -3.91 5.69
N TYR A 81 -22.38 -3.35 6.77
CA TYR A 81 -23.75 -3.64 7.21
C TYR A 81 -24.71 -2.60 6.63
N ILE A 82 -25.52 -3.01 5.65
CA ILE A 82 -26.46 -2.12 4.97
C ILE A 82 -27.87 -2.49 5.39
N VAL A 83 -28.55 -1.63 6.16
CA VAL A 83 -29.89 -1.91 6.69
C VAL A 83 -30.97 -1.85 5.61
N HIS A 84 -30.94 -0.79 4.78
CA HIS A 84 -31.97 -0.56 3.77
C HIS A 84 -31.89 -1.58 2.63
N GLU A 85 -32.89 -2.45 2.51
CA GLU A 85 -32.86 -3.58 1.59
C GLU A 85 -32.72 -3.17 0.13
N GLY A 86 -33.40 -2.09 -0.28
CA GLY A 86 -33.29 -1.58 -1.66
C GLY A 86 -31.88 -1.13 -2.00
N PHE A 87 -31.16 -0.56 -1.02
CA PHE A 87 -29.78 -0.13 -1.21
C PHE A 87 -28.82 -1.32 -1.18
N ARG A 88 -29.06 -2.29 -0.29
CA ARG A 88 -28.31 -3.56 -0.25
C ARG A 88 -28.35 -4.27 -1.61
N ARG A 89 -29.55 -4.41 -2.22
CA ARG A 89 -29.71 -5.01 -3.55
C ARG A 89 -28.97 -4.24 -4.65
N ALA A 90 -29.00 -2.91 -4.59
CA ALA A 90 -28.27 -2.07 -5.56
C ALA A 90 -26.75 -2.27 -5.46
N VAL A 91 -26.22 -2.30 -4.24
CA VAL A 91 -24.80 -2.58 -3.98
C VAL A 91 -24.42 -3.99 -4.42
N GLU A 92 -25.20 -5.02 -4.05
CA GLU A 92 -24.96 -6.41 -4.47
C GLU A 92 -24.90 -6.56 -6.00
N LYS A 93 -25.83 -5.92 -6.71
CA LYS A 93 -25.85 -5.94 -8.18
C LYS A 93 -24.62 -5.26 -8.78
N HIS A 94 -24.14 -4.17 -8.18
CA HIS A 94 -22.91 -3.51 -8.62
C HIS A 94 -21.68 -4.39 -8.37
N LEU A 95 -21.57 -4.94 -7.15
CA LEU A 95 -20.43 -5.77 -6.73
C LEU A 95 -20.26 -7.03 -7.59
N SER A 96 -21.34 -7.60 -8.15
CA SER A 96 -21.22 -8.75 -9.04
C SER A 96 -20.42 -8.42 -10.32
N GLN A 97 -20.59 -7.22 -10.86
CA GLN A 97 -19.87 -6.74 -12.05
C GLN A 97 -18.49 -6.22 -11.68
N GLU A 98 -18.39 -5.47 -10.57
CA GLU A 98 -17.13 -4.88 -10.11
C GLU A 98 -16.09 -5.95 -9.77
N ARG A 99 -16.48 -7.06 -9.11
CA ARG A 99 -15.57 -8.15 -8.75
C ARG A 99 -14.85 -8.74 -9.95
N GLU A 100 -15.57 -8.93 -11.06
CA GLU A 100 -14.97 -9.45 -12.29
C GLU A 100 -14.00 -8.44 -12.90
N ALA A 101 -14.40 -7.16 -12.95
CA ALA A 101 -13.55 -6.09 -13.44
C ALA A 101 -12.26 -5.92 -12.59
N ILE A 102 -12.36 -6.00 -11.26
CA ILE A 102 -11.22 -5.92 -10.35
C ILE A 102 -10.27 -7.12 -10.54
N ARG A 103 -10.80 -8.34 -10.64
CA ARG A 103 -9.99 -9.54 -10.91
C ARG A 103 -9.23 -9.42 -12.23
N GLY A 104 -9.92 -9.05 -13.31
CA GLY A 104 -9.27 -8.84 -14.61
C GLY A 104 -8.17 -7.78 -14.54
N LYS A 105 -8.44 -6.66 -13.86
CA LYS A 105 -7.44 -5.60 -13.63
C LYS A 105 -6.24 -6.11 -12.83
N GLN A 106 -6.46 -6.94 -11.80
CA GLN A 106 -5.38 -7.51 -11.00
C GLN A 106 -4.47 -8.39 -11.86
N VAL A 107 -5.04 -9.28 -12.69
CA VAL A 107 -4.27 -10.12 -13.60
C VAL A 107 -3.39 -9.28 -14.52
N THR A 108 -3.96 -8.29 -15.21
CA THR A 108 -3.22 -7.39 -16.11
C THR A 108 -2.12 -6.62 -15.39
N LEU A 109 -2.34 -6.22 -14.14
CA LEU A 109 -1.30 -5.59 -13.34
C LEU A 109 -0.21 -6.63 -13.02
N LEU A 110 -0.51 -7.79 -12.46
CA LEU A 110 0.50 -8.78 -12.08
C LEU A 110 1.35 -9.28 -13.25
N GLU A 111 0.83 -9.33 -14.48
CA GLU A 111 1.61 -9.59 -15.70
C GLU A 111 2.76 -8.58 -15.91
N ARG A 112 2.61 -7.37 -15.37
CA ARG A 112 3.55 -6.25 -15.43
C ARG A 112 4.28 -6.02 -14.10
N SER A 113 4.30 -7.02 -13.22
CA SER A 113 5.02 -6.94 -11.95
C SER A 113 6.48 -6.52 -12.18
N GLN A 114 6.97 -5.67 -11.29
CA GLN A 114 8.38 -5.24 -11.26
C GLN A 114 9.23 -6.13 -10.35
N LEU A 115 8.61 -7.07 -9.64
CA LEU A 115 9.31 -8.01 -8.78
C LEU A 115 9.99 -9.08 -9.64
N LYS A 116 11.18 -9.50 -9.21
CA LYS A 116 11.85 -10.64 -9.83
C LYS A 116 11.03 -11.89 -9.55
N LYS A 117 10.70 -12.65 -10.60
CA LYS A 117 10.11 -13.98 -10.43
C LYS A 117 11.15 -14.88 -9.77
N GLU A 118 10.75 -15.59 -8.72
CA GLU A 118 11.57 -16.69 -8.19
C GLU A 118 11.72 -17.75 -9.30
N GLY A 119 12.95 -18.20 -9.49
CA GLY A 119 13.32 -19.22 -10.47
C GLY A 119 13.27 -20.62 -9.90
#